data_AF-A0A9D8RML1-F1
#
_entry.id   AF-A0A9D8RML1-F1
#
_cell.length_a   1.000
_cell.length_b   1.000
_cell.length_c   1.000
_cell.angle_alpha   90.00
_cell.angle_beta   90.00
_cell.angle_gamma   90.00
#
_symmetry.space_group_name_H-M   'P 1'
#
loop_
_entity.id
_entity.type
_entity.pdbx_description
1 polymer ?
#
loop_
_entity_poly.entity_id
_entity_poly.type
_entity_poly.pdbx_seq_one_letter_code
_entity_poly.pdbx_strand_id
1 'polypeptide(L)'
;MELFTDIFEYQYLMNAFLAAIFAGIVCGIVGTYVVARRMVFLCGGITHASFGGLGIALWAGFNPIGGAMIFAILSAMGIEWASDKGHIREDSAIGIIWSIGMAIGAL
;
A
#
# COMPACT_ATOMS: atom_id res chain seq x y z
N MET A 1 20.51 -22.73 17.08
CA MET A 1 19.29 -22.79 17.93
C MET A 1 19.07 -21.52 18.73
N GLU A 2 19.85 -20.44 18.53
CA GLU A 2 19.69 -19.19 19.30
C GLU A 2 18.63 -18.24 18.72
N LEU A 3 18.43 -18.21 17.39
CA LEU A 3 17.40 -17.40 16.74
C LEU A 3 15.99 -17.61 17.30
N PHE A 4 15.63 -18.86 17.62
CA PHE A 4 14.31 -19.19 18.15
C PHE A 4 14.13 -18.71 19.59
N THR A 5 15.22 -18.62 20.37
CA THR A 5 15.21 -18.09 21.73
C THR A 5 15.16 -16.56 21.71
N ASP A 6 15.94 -15.92 20.82
CA ASP A 6 15.98 -14.47 20.65
C ASP A 6 14.62 -13.87 20.26
N ILE A 7 13.78 -14.62 19.53
CA ILE A 7 12.42 -14.17 19.17
C ILE A 7 11.54 -13.96 20.40
N PHE A 8 11.69 -14.80 21.43
CA PHE A 8 10.90 -14.70 22.67
C PHE A 8 11.49 -13.71 23.67
N GLU A 9 12.78 -13.41 23.56
CA GLU A 9 13.49 -12.51 24.47
C GLU A 9 13.35 -11.04 24.05
N TYR A 10 13.37 -10.75 22.75
CA TYR A 10 13.22 -9.40 22.22
C TYR A 10 11.79 -9.12 21.75
N GLN A 11 11.10 -8.22 22.44
CA GLN A 11 9.74 -7.81 22.10
C GLN A 11 9.60 -7.21 20.69
N TYR A 12 10.68 -6.60 20.15
CA TYR A 12 10.71 -6.14 18.76
C TYR A 12 10.61 -7.30 17.76
N LEU A 13 11.34 -8.40 18.00
CA LEU A 13 11.29 -9.60 17.17
C LEU A 13 9.92 -10.29 17.27
N MET A 14 9.35 -10.36 18.47
CA MET A 14 7.98 -10.85 18.68
C MET A 14 6.96 -10.04 17.88
N ASN A 15 7.05 -8.70 17.95
CA ASN A 15 6.15 -7.81 17.21
C ASN A 15 6.32 -7.96 15.69
N ALA A 16 7.56 -8.07 15.20
CA ALA A 16 7.83 -8.30 13.78
C ALA A 16 7.30 -9.67 13.31
N PHE A 17 7.43 -10.70 14.13
CA PHE A 17 6.92 -12.03 13.85
C PHE A 17 5.38 -12.06 13.80
N LEU A 18 4.72 -11.44 14.79
CA LEU A 18 3.26 -11.28 14.78
C LEU A 18 2.80 -10.46 13.57
N ALA A 19 3.47 -9.35 13.27
CA ALA A 19 3.17 -8.54 12.09
C ALA A 19 3.31 -9.33 10.79
N ALA A 20 4.33 -10.19 10.67
CA ALA A 20 4.51 -11.06 9.51
C ALA A 20 3.39 -12.10 9.37
N ILE A 21 2.94 -12.70 10.47
CA ILE A 21 1.79 -13.63 10.48
C ILE A 21 0.51 -12.91 10.02
N PHE A 22 0.20 -11.76 10.63
CA PHE A 22 -0.99 -10.99 10.26
C PHE A 22 -0.91 -10.51 8.81
N ALA A 23 0.24 -9.99 8.37
CA ALA A 23 0.46 -9.60 6.98
C ALA A 23 0.30 -10.77 6.01
N GLY A 24 0.79 -11.96 6.36
CA GLY A 24 0.63 -13.18 5.56
C GLY A 24 -0.83 -13.59 5.39
N ILE A 25 -1.62 -13.58 6.47
CA ILE A 25 -3.06 -13.90 6.42
C ILE A 25 -3.79 -12.89 5.52
N VAL A 26 -3.56 -11.60 5.73
CA VAL A 26 -4.19 -10.54 4.94
C VAL A 26 -3.78 -10.64 3.47
N CYS A 27 -2.49 -10.84 3.18
CA CYS A 27 -1.99 -10.96 1.81
C CYS A 27 -2.55 -12.19 1.10
N GLY A 28 -2.72 -13.32 1.81
CA GLY A 28 -3.36 -14.52 1.26
C GLY A 28 -4.81 -14.29 0.87
N ILE A 29 -5.61 -13.65 1.73
CA ILE A 29 -7.03 -13.40 1.49
C ILE A 29 -7.21 -12.31 0.40
N VAL A 30 -6.54 -11.18 0.55
CA VAL A 30 -6.69 -10.05 -0.38
C VAL A 30 -6.05 -10.38 -1.73
N GLY A 31 -4.88 -11.02 -1.74
CA GLY A 31 -4.17 -11.40 -2.96
C GLY A 31 -4.96 -12.38 -3.82
N THR A 32 -5.55 -13.43 -3.21
CA THR A 32 -6.39 -14.38 -3.96
C THR A 32 -7.61 -13.70 -4.58
N TYR A 33 -8.25 -12.78 -3.85
CA TYR A 33 -9.37 -11.99 -4.36
C TYR A 33 -8.98 -11.08 -5.54
N VAL A 34 -7.86 -10.35 -5.42
CA VAL A 34 -7.35 -9.44 -6.45
C VAL A 34 -6.98 -10.21 -7.73
N VAL A 35 -6.35 -11.37 -7.60
CA VAL A 35 -5.99 -12.24 -8.73
C VAL A 35 -7.24 -12.79 -9.42
N ALA A 36 -8.23 -13.27 -8.65
CA ALA A 36 -9.47 -13.81 -9.20
C ALA A 36 -10.26 -12.76 -10.01
N ARG A 37 -10.21 -11.48 -9.59
CA ARG A 37 -10.85 -10.34 -10.26
C ARG A 37 -10.01 -9.75 -11.40
N ARG A 38 -8.80 -10.27 -11.67
CA ARG A 38 -7.83 -9.70 -12.63
C ARG A 38 -7.45 -8.23 -12.39
N MET A 39 -7.54 -7.75 -11.14
CA MET A 39 -7.21 -6.38 -10.76
C MET A 39 -5.77 -6.24 -10.21
N VAL A 40 -4.84 -7.08 -10.68
CA VAL A 40 -3.49 -7.19 -10.09
C VAL A 40 -2.70 -5.87 -10.20
N PHE A 41 -2.88 -5.14 -11.31
CA PHE A 41 -2.24 -3.84 -11.50
C PHE A 41 -2.72 -2.78 -10.50
N LEU A 42 -3.97 -2.86 -10.02
CA LEU A 42 -4.54 -1.94 -9.04
C LEU A 42 -3.74 -1.96 -7.74
N CYS A 43 -3.38 -3.15 -7.27
CA CYS A 43 -2.58 -3.31 -6.05
C CYS A 43 -1.22 -2.62 -6.17
N GLY A 44 -0.52 -2.78 -7.29
CA GLY A 44 0.77 -2.12 -7.53
C GLY A 44 0.65 -0.60 -7.62
N GLY A 45 -0.41 -0.08 -8.25
CA GLY A 45 -0.67 1.35 -8.31
C GLY A 45 -0.90 1.96 -6.93
N ILE A 46 -1.73 1.32 -6.10
CA ILE A 46 -2.09 1.84 -4.77
C ILE A 46 -0.88 1.85 -3.84
N THR A 47 -0.04 0.80 -3.83
CA THR A 47 1.13 0.74 -2.93
C THR A 47 2.10 1.88 -3.22
N HIS A 48 2.40 2.14 -4.50
CA HIS A 48 3.28 3.23 -4.88
C HIS A 48 2.61 4.61 -4.80
N ALA A 49 1.31 4.69 -5.02
CA ALA A 49 0.60 5.96 -4.80
C ALA A 49 0.63 6.36 -3.32
N SER A 50 0.51 5.38 -2.41
CA SER A 50 0.57 5.58 -0.96
C SER A 50 1.90 6.19 -0.48
N PHE A 51 3.00 5.98 -1.21
CA PHE A 51 4.28 6.65 -0.93
C PHE A 51 4.17 8.17 -1.02
N GLY A 52 3.34 8.71 -1.92
CA GLY A 52 3.06 10.14 -2.00
C GLY A 52 2.44 10.70 -0.72
N GLY A 53 1.50 9.96 -0.14
CA GLY A 53 0.91 10.30 1.16
C GLY A 53 1.92 10.24 2.31
N LEU A 54 2.84 9.28 2.25
CA LEU A 54 3.91 9.14 3.23
C LEU A 54 4.86 10.36 3.17
N GLY A 55 5.28 10.78 1.97
CA GLY A 55 6.14 11.93 1.74
C GLY A 55 5.51 13.24 2.21
N ILE A 56 4.24 13.49 1.85
CA ILE A 56 3.51 14.68 2.31
C ILE A 56 3.37 14.70 3.84
N ALA A 57 3.02 13.57 4.46
CA ALA A 57 2.86 13.51 5.91
C ALA A 57 4.18 13.69 6.66
N LEU A 58 5.28 13.14 6.13
CA LEU A 58 6.62 13.39 6.66
C LEU A 58 7.00 14.87 6.55
N TRP A 59 6.75 15.49 5.40
CA TRP A 59 7.03 16.91 5.19
C TRP A 59 6.20 17.82 6.10
N ALA A 60 4.93 17.47 6.32
CA ALA A 60 4.03 18.21 7.19
C ALA A 60 4.20 17.90 8.69
N GLY A 61 5.10 16.98 9.07
CA GLY A 61 5.35 16.58 10.45
C GLY A 61 4.19 15.81 11.11
N PHE A 62 3.26 15.27 10.33
CA PHE A 62 2.14 14.46 10.80
C PHE A 62 2.49 12.96 10.86
N ASN A 63 1.57 12.17 11.42
CA ASN A 63 1.76 10.71 11.47
C ASN A 63 1.84 10.13 10.04
N PRO A 64 2.97 9.51 9.66
CA PRO A 64 3.20 9.03 8.30
C PRO A 64 2.22 7.92 7.90
N ILE A 65 1.80 7.08 8.85
CA ILE A 65 0.83 6.01 8.61
C ILE A 65 -0.53 6.60 8.24
N GLY A 66 -0.95 7.68 8.92
CA GLY A 66 -2.20 8.36 8.61
C GLY A 66 -2.20 8.99 7.21
N GLY A 67 -1.09 9.64 6.82
CA GLY A 67 -0.92 10.21 5.49
C GLY A 67 -0.97 9.17 4.38
N ALA A 68 -0.22 8.07 4.53
CA ALA A 68 -0.24 6.97 3.58
C ALA A 68 -1.64 6.35 3.45
N MET A 69 -2.38 6.17 4.55
CA MET A 69 -3.72 5.59 4.54
C MET A 69 -4.74 6.48 3.81
N ILE A 70 -4.73 7.79 4.09
CA ILE A 70 -5.62 8.75 3.40
C ILE A 70 -5.32 8.77 1.90
N PHE A 71 -4.04 8.81 1.54
CA PHE A 71 -3.62 8.88 0.14
C PHE A 71 -3.88 7.57 -0.61
N ALA A 72 -3.78 6.42 0.05
CA ALA A 72 -4.15 5.12 -0.51
C ALA A 72 -5.65 5.08 -0.89
N ILE A 73 -6.52 5.56 0.01
CA ILE A 73 -7.97 5.61 -0.21
C ILE A 73 -8.31 6.58 -1.35
N LEU A 74 -7.73 7.79 -1.33
CA LEU A 74 -7.92 8.77 -2.40
C LEU A 74 -7.44 8.24 -3.76
N SER A 75 -6.32 7.51 -3.77
CA SER A 75 -5.78 6.91 -4.99
C SER A 75 -6.69 5.80 -5.51
N ALA A 76 -7.20 4.92 -4.64
CA ALA A 76 -8.16 3.88 -5.02
C ALA A 76 -9.44 4.49 -5.61
N MET A 77 -10.01 5.51 -4.95
CA MET A 77 -11.18 6.24 -5.45
C MET A 77 -10.88 6.97 -6.77
N GLY A 78 -9.68 7.54 -6.92
CA GLY A 78 -9.25 8.20 -8.14
C GLY A 78 -9.14 7.24 -9.32
N ILE A 79 -8.61 6.03 -9.10
CA ILE A 79 -8.54 4.99 -10.14
C ILE A 79 -9.94 4.55 -10.54
N GLU A 80 -10.82 4.27 -9.56
CA GLU A 80 -12.20 3.84 -9.80
C GLU A 80 -13.00 4.90 -10.57
N TRP A 81 -12.89 6.17 -10.17
CA TRP A 81 -13.56 7.29 -10.85
C TRP A 81 -13.04 7.50 -12.28
N ALA A 82 -11.73 7.39 -12.49
CA ALA A 82 -11.12 7.52 -13.81
C ALA A 82 -11.48 6.35 -14.75
N SER A 83 -11.64 5.14 -14.20
CA SER A 83 -12.11 3.95 -14.93
C SER A 83 -13.57 4.11 -15.38
N ASP A 84 -14.46 4.46 -14.45
CA ASP A 84 -15.91 4.45 -14.68
C ASP A 84 -16.40 5.63 -15.54
N LYS A 85 -15.86 6.84 -15.32
CA LYS A 85 -16.30 8.06 -16.03
C LYS A 85 -15.44 8.47 -17.22
N GLY A 86 -14.20 7.99 -17.30
CA GLY A 86 -13.22 8.48 -18.26
C GLY A 86 -13.15 7.74 -19.59
N HIS A 87 -13.73 6.53 -19.69
CA HIS A 87 -13.42 5.58 -20.79
C HIS A 87 -11.90 5.33 -20.97
N ILE A 88 -11.09 5.64 -19.94
CA ILE A 88 -9.66 5.40 -19.93
C ILE A 88 -9.44 3.96 -19.47
N ARG A 89 -8.54 3.21 -20.13
CA ARG A 89 -8.19 1.86 -19.68
C ARG A 89 -7.67 1.94 -18.24
N GLU A 90 -8.17 1.05 -17.38
CA GLU A 90 -7.75 0.95 -15.96
C GLU A 90 -6.24 0.98 -15.80
N ASP A 91 -5.51 0.24 -16.65
CA ASP A 91 -4.05 0.20 -16.66
C ASP A 91 -3.40 1.59 -16.83
N SER A 92 -4.01 2.47 -17.63
CA SER A 92 -3.52 3.83 -17.87
C SER A 92 -3.82 4.76 -16.69
N ALA A 93 -5.01 4.66 -16.09
CA ALA A 93 -5.36 5.41 -14.89
C ALA A 93 -4.44 5.04 -13.70
N ILE A 94 -4.16 3.74 -13.54
CA ILE A 94 -3.22 3.20 -12.56
C ILE A 94 -1.82 3.80 -12.78
N GLY A 95 -1.33 3.84 -14.03
CA GLY A 95 0.00 4.39 -14.35
C GLY A 95 0.14 5.88 -14.05
N ILE A 96 -0.91 6.66 -14.26
CA ILE A 96 -0.93 8.10 -13.95
C ILE A 96 -0.83 8.31 -12.43
N ILE A 97 -1.70 7.65 -11.67
CA ILE A 97 -1.75 7.77 -10.20
C ILE A 97 -0.46 7.24 -9.56
N TRP A 98 0.10 6.17 -10.11
CA TRP A 98 1.41 5.66 -9.72
C TRP A 98 2.51 6.72 -9.89
N SER A 99 2.63 7.31 -11.08
CA SER A 99 3.68 8.29 -11.39
C SER A 99 3.57 9.53 -10.48
N ILE A 100 2.35 10.02 -10.26
CA ILE A 100 2.08 11.17 -9.39
C ILE A 100 2.46 10.85 -7.94
N GLY A 101 2.04 9.70 -7.41
CA GLY A 101 2.32 9.35 -6.02
C GLY A 101 3.81 9.12 -5.76
N MET A 102 4.55 8.52 -6.70
CA MET A 102 6.01 8.38 -6.58
C MET A 102 6.72 9.74 -6.66
N ALA A 103 6.30 10.63 -7.56
CA ALA A 103 6.90 11.96 -7.69
C ALA A 103 6.71 12.79 -6.41
N ILE A 104 5.52 12.71 -5.80
CA ILE A 104 5.22 13.37 -4.53
C ILE A 104 5.98 12.71 -3.37
N GLY A 105 6.09 11.38 -3.36
CA GLY A 105 6.73 10.62 -2.29
C GLY A 105 8.26 10.71 -2.29
N ALA A 106 8.87 11.07 -3.42
CA ALA A 106 10.30 11.30 -3.55
C ALA A 106 10.75 12.69 -3.05
N LEU A 107 9.79 13.58 -2.75
CA LEU A 107 10.04 14.92 -2.20
C LEU A 107 10.36 14.84 -0.70
#